data_AF-A0A1V6K631-F1
#
_entry.id   AF-A0A1V6K631-F1
#
_cell.length_a   1.000
_cell.length_b   1.000
_cell.length_c   1.000
_cell.angle_alpha   90.00
_cell.angle_beta   90.00
_cell.angle_gamma   90.00
#
_symmetry.space_group_name_H-M   'P 1'
#
loop_
_entity.id
_entity.type
_entity.pdbx_description
1 polymer ?
#
loop_
_entity_poly.entity_id
_entity_poly.type
_entity_poly.pdbx_seq_one_letter_code
_entity_poly.pdbx_strand_id
1 'polypeptide(L)'
;MTREELTRDIAARTGLSRREAGAAIEAALAIIEEALCRGDSVFLRGFGCFEPRPGLRRRARDPRGGGTMEIPSRTRPFFRPYDRLKEAVGRAMTEYIPSAFFHPGGPGIAKVSICGSFNDWNRDSDPMQRLPDGSWVAEIPLPAGRTFSYMFSVDGRLVPDPDPDVPRDDSGRSLRSL
;
A
#
# COMPACT_ATOMS: atom_id res chain seq x y z
N MET A 1 13.74 11.11 -9.11
CA MET A 1 14.07 12.30 -8.32
C MET A 1 15.57 12.34 -8.08
N THR A 2 16.26 13.35 -8.62
CA THR A 2 17.69 13.63 -8.35
C THR A 2 17.86 14.58 -7.15
N ARG A 3 19.11 14.85 -6.76
CA ARG A 3 19.41 15.79 -5.67
C ARG A 3 19.03 17.23 -6.01
N GLU A 4 19.25 17.64 -7.26
CA GLU A 4 18.90 18.96 -7.77
C GLU A 4 17.37 19.16 -7.77
N GLU A 5 16.63 18.13 -8.21
CA GLU A 5 15.16 18.12 -8.19
C GLU A 5 14.64 18.21 -6.74
N LEU A 6 15.18 17.41 -5.82
CA LEU A 6 14.83 17.45 -4.40
C LEU A 6 15.10 18.84 -3.80
N THR A 7 16.25 19.45 -4.10
CA THR A 7 16.63 20.77 -3.59
C THR A 7 15.67 21.85 -4.08
N ARG A 8 15.32 21.82 -5.37
CA ARG A 8 14.34 22.74 -5.96
C ARG A 8 12.97 22.59 -5.29
N ASP A 9 12.51 21.36 -5.10
CA ASP A 9 11.18 21.10 -4.55
C ASP A 9 11.10 21.48 -3.05
N ILE A 10 12.18 21.27 -2.29
CA ILE A 10 12.27 21.76 -0.90
C ILE A 10 12.26 23.29 -0.85
N ALA A 11 13.06 23.96 -1.69
CA ALA A 11 13.08 25.43 -1.76
C ALA A 11 11.68 26.00 -2.06
N ALA A 12 10.97 25.41 -3.03
CA ALA A 12 9.61 25.83 -3.38
C ALA A 12 8.60 25.66 -2.23
N ARG A 13 8.71 24.59 -1.42
CA ARG A 13 7.76 24.30 -0.33
C ARG A 13 8.08 25.05 0.97
N THR A 14 9.33 25.44 1.18
CA THR A 14 9.79 26.06 2.43
C THR A 14 10.02 27.56 2.31
N GLY A 15 10.08 28.10 1.09
CA GLY A 15 10.43 29.50 0.83
C GLY A 15 11.93 29.81 0.96
N LEU A 16 12.75 28.80 1.27
CA LEU A 16 14.21 28.93 1.28
C LEU A 16 14.75 29.17 -0.13
N SER A 17 15.90 29.84 -0.24
CA SER A 17 16.65 29.83 -1.50
C SER A 17 17.13 28.42 -1.83
N ARG A 18 17.36 28.12 -3.11
CA ARG A 18 17.93 26.82 -3.53
C ARG A 18 19.27 26.52 -2.84
N ARG A 19 20.07 27.56 -2.58
CA ARG A 19 21.34 27.44 -1.86
C ARG A 19 21.14 27.01 -0.41
N GLU A 20 20.20 27.63 0.30
CA GLU A 20 19.88 27.28 1.69
C GLU A 20 19.25 25.89 1.79
N ALA A 21 18.31 25.55 0.89
CA ALA A 21 17.73 24.22 0.83
C ALA A 21 18.79 23.14 0.59
N GLY A 22 19.73 23.39 -0.35
CA GLY A 22 20.84 22.48 -0.62
C GLY A 22 21.76 22.30 0.59
N ALA A 23 22.12 23.41 1.25
CA ALA A 23 22.93 23.39 2.47
C ALA A 23 22.24 22.66 3.61
N ALA A 24 20.91 22.82 3.77
CA ALA A 24 20.13 22.11 4.78
C ALA A 24 20.10 20.60 4.54
N ILE A 25 19.98 20.15 3.27
CA ILE A 25 20.07 18.72 2.94
C ILE A 25 21.46 18.17 3.29
N GLU A 26 22.54 18.86 2.88
CA GLU A 26 23.90 18.40 3.21
C GLU A 26 24.12 18.29 4.72
N ALA A 27 23.74 19.32 5.47
CA ALA A 27 23.86 19.32 6.92
C ALA A 27 23.07 18.17 7.56
N ALA A 28 21.83 17.93 7.11
CA ALA A 28 21.01 16.84 7.62
C ALA A 28 21.64 15.46 7.37
N LEU A 29 22.19 15.23 6.18
CA LEU A 29 22.87 13.96 5.84
C LEU A 29 24.12 13.75 6.69
N ALA A 30 24.94 14.79 6.85
CA ALA A 30 26.13 14.74 7.70
C ALA A 30 25.78 14.43 9.17
N ILE A 31 24.75 15.08 9.72
CA ILE A 31 24.28 14.84 11.09
C ILE A 31 23.82 13.39 11.27
N ILE A 32 23.10 12.83 10.29
CA ILE A 32 22.67 11.43 10.31
C ILE A 32 23.88 10.49 10.27
N GLU A 33 24.84 10.73 9.39
CA GLU A 33 26.07 9.94 9.28
C GLU A 33 26.84 9.92 10.60
N GLU A 34 27.07 11.09 11.20
CA GLU A 34 27.77 11.23 12.47
C GLU A 34 27.06 10.49 13.61
N ALA A 35 25.72 10.56 13.68
CA ALA A 35 24.94 9.83 14.66
C ALA A 35 25.10 8.31 14.52
N LEU A 36 25.00 7.79 13.29
CA LEU A 36 25.16 6.36 13.02
C LEU A 36 26.57 5.86 13.35
N CYS A 37 27.60 6.68 13.08
CA CYS A 37 28.99 6.38 13.43
C CYS A 37 29.21 6.26 14.95
N ARG A 38 28.43 6.99 15.76
CA ARG A 38 28.43 6.87 17.23
C ARG A 38 27.63 5.68 17.75
N GLY A 39 26.90 4.97 16.89
CA GLY A 39 25.98 3.91 17.30
C GLY A 39 24.56 4.40 17.62
N ASP A 40 24.29 5.70 17.43
CA ASP A 40 22.99 6.30 17.73
C ASP A 40 21.99 6.05 16.60
N SER A 41 20.71 5.95 16.97
CA SER A 41 19.60 5.91 16.01
C SER A 41 18.98 7.30 15.83
N VAL A 42 18.63 7.65 14.60
CA VAL A 42 17.94 8.91 14.25
C VAL A 42 16.49 8.62 13.87
N PHE A 43 15.56 9.08 14.71
CA PHE A 43 14.13 8.88 14.55
C PHE A 43 13.47 10.09 13.86
N LEU A 44 12.93 9.89 12.67
CA LEU A 44 12.18 10.90 11.92
C LEU A 44 10.68 10.61 12.03
N ARG A 45 9.99 11.30 12.95
CA ARG A 45 8.58 11.06 13.26
C ARG A 45 7.72 11.07 11.99
N GLY A 46 6.92 10.00 11.83
CA GLY A 46 6.01 9.85 10.69
C GLY A 46 6.70 9.54 9.35
N PHE A 47 8.01 9.26 9.34
CA PHE A 47 8.76 8.89 8.15
C PHE A 47 9.51 7.56 8.34
N GLY A 48 10.41 7.48 9.32
CA GLY A 48 11.21 6.28 9.56
C GLY A 48 12.31 6.49 10.59
N CYS A 49 13.23 5.53 10.64
CA CYS A 49 14.39 5.56 11.53
C CYS A 49 15.64 5.12 10.77
N PHE A 50 16.72 5.89 10.90
CA PHE A 50 18.07 5.44 10.56
C PHE A 50 18.69 4.81 11.79
N GLU A 51 19.23 3.61 11.67
CA GLU A 51 19.86 2.89 12.78
C GLU A 51 21.09 2.10 12.32
N PRO A 52 22.17 2.04 13.12
CA PRO A 52 23.28 1.16 12.85
C PRO A 52 22.87 -0.27 13.23
N ARG A 53 22.95 -1.20 12.27
CA ARG A 53 22.68 -2.61 12.54
C ARG A 53 23.96 -3.45 12.49
N PRO A 54 24.28 -4.23 13.53
CA PRO A 54 25.38 -5.17 13.47
C PRO A 54 25.06 -6.24 12.43
N GLY A 55 25.91 -6.36 11.42
CA GLY A 55 25.81 -7.44 10.44
C GLY A 55 26.22 -8.78 11.06
N LEU A 56 25.62 -9.87 10.63
CA LEU A 56 26.05 -11.21 11.04
C LEU A 56 27.31 -11.62 10.25
N ARG A 57 28.23 -12.28 10.95
CA ARG A 57 29.32 -13.01 10.30
C ARG A 57 28.70 -14.16 9.49
N ARG A 58 29.05 -14.27 8.22
CA ARG A 58 28.45 -15.28 7.34
C ARG A 58 29.44 -15.83 6.34
N ARG A 59 29.23 -17.07 5.93
CA ARG A 59 29.96 -17.69 4.82
C ARG A 59 29.24 -17.37 3.50
N ALA A 60 30.00 -17.03 2.47
CA ALA A 60 29.49 -16.77 1.13
C ALA A 60 30.39 -17.45 0.09
N ARG A 61 29.83 -17.78 -1.08
CA ARG A 61 30.62 -18.32 -2.20
C ARG A 61 31.49 -17.20 -2.77
N ASP A 62 32.76 -17.50 -3.01
CA ASP A 62 33.67 -16.58 -3.68
C ASP A 62 33.21 -16.38 -5.13
N PRO A 63 32.89 -15.14 -5.55
CA PRO A 63 32.49 -14.86 -6.92
C PRO A 63 33.60 -15.16 -7.95
N ARG A 64 34.85 -15.33 -7.52
CA ARG A 64 36.00 -15.71 -8.36
C ARG A 64 36.21 -17.22 -8.46
N GLY A 65 35.29 -18.03 -7.92
CA GLY A 65 35.31 -19.49 -8.04
C GLY A 65 36.20 -20.21 -7.03
N GLY A 66 36.87 -19.49 -6.12
CA GLY A 66 37.83 -20.03 -5.14
C GLY A 66 37.23 -20.77 -3.93
N GLY A 67 35.95 -21.14 -3.94
CA GLY A 67 35.29 -21.85 -2.83
C GLY A 67 34.43 -20.95 -1.94
N THR A 68 34.42 -21.22 -0.63
CA THR A 68 33.63 -20.46 0.37
C THR A 68 34.53 -19.47 1.09
N MET A 69 34.16 -18.18 1.08
CA MET A 69 34.81 -17.12 1.83
C MET A 69 34.03 -16.75 3.09
N GLU A 70 34.73 -16.31 4.12
CA GLU A 70 34.11 -15.73 5.32
C GLU A 70 33.92 -14.22 5.15
N ILE A 71 32.70 -13.73 5.37
CA ILE A 71 32.39 -12.30 5.42
C ILE A 71 32.34 -11.89 6.89
N PRO A 72 33.29 -11.04 7.35
CA PRO A 72 33.31 -10.59 8.73
C PRO A 72 32.05 -9.77 9.05
N SER A 73 31.64 -9.82 10.32
CA SER A 73 30.60 -8.93 10.83
C SER A 73 31.05 -7.48 10.64
N ARG A 74 30.17 -6.65 10.09
CA ARG A 74 30.35 -5.20 9.97
C ARG A 74 29.01 -4.54 10.26
N THR A 75 29.02 -3.48 11.04
CA THR A 75 27.86 -2.62 11.24
C THR A 75 27.52 -1.93 9.92
N ARG A 76 26.24 -1.85 9.60
CA ARG A 76 25.73 -1.21 8.38
C ARG A 76 24.64 -0.20 8.74
N PRO A 77 24.54 0.92 8.03
CA PRO A 77 23.38 1.79 8.14
C PRO A 77 22.14 1.05 7.64
N PHE A 78 21.03 1.17 8.35
CA PHE A 78 19.74 0.64 7.96
C PHE A 78 18.68 1.72 8.10
N PHE A 79 17.84 1.89 7.08
CA PHE A 79 16.64 2.72 7.18
C PHE A 79 15.41 1.83 7.34
N ARG A 80 14.67 2.04 8.43
CA ARG A 80 13.42 1.37 8.73
C ARG A 80 12.25 2.33 8.48
N PRO A 81 11.47 2.16 7.39
CA PRO A 81 10.31 3.00 7.13
C PRO A 81 9.20 2.73 8.16
N TYR A 82 8.50 3.78 8.56
CA TYR A 82 7.31 3.66 9.42
C TYR A 82 6.06 3.36 8.59
N ASP A 83 5.01 2.88 9.26
CA ASP A 83 3.78 2.43 8.58
C ASP A 83 3.13 3.56 7.79
N ARG A 84 3.17 4.80 8.30
CA ARG A 84 2.71 5.98 7.54
C ARG A 84 3.37 6.12 6.17
N LEU A 85 4.69 5.89 6.08
CA LEU A 85 5.40 5.97 4.80
C LEU A 85 5.04 4.78 3.90
N LYS A 86 5.00 3.56 4.46
CA LYS A 86 4.60 2.35 3.71
C LYS A 86 3.18 2.48 3.15
N GLU A 87 2.24 3.00 3.94
CA GLU A 87 0.87 3.23 3.52
C GLU A 87 0.77 4.31 2.46
N ALA A 88 1.47 5.44 2.62
CA ALA A 88 1.45 6.52 1.63
C ALA A 88 1.99 6.04 0.28
N VAL A 89 3.12 5.32 0.28
CA VAL A 89 3.68 4.70 -0.94
C VAL A 89 2.75 3.63 -1.48
N GLY A 90 2.23 2.75 -0.60
CA GLY A 90 1.30 1.71 -0.98
C GLY A 90 0.06 2.29 -1.67
N ARG A 91 -0.59 3.31 -1.10
CA ARG A 91 -1.75 3.99 -1.70
C ARG A 91 -1.41 4.69 -3.01
N ALA A 92 -0.26 5.36 -3.11
CA ALA A 92 0.16 6.07 -4.31
C ALA A 92 0.60 5.15 -5.46
N MET A 93 1.07 3.93 -5.13
CA MET A 93 1.46 2.89 -6.09
C MET A 93 0.36 1.84 -6.30
N THR A 94 -0.78 1.98 -5.61
CA THR A 94 -1.94 1.12 -5.80
C THR A 94 -2.62 1.54 -7.10
N GLU A 95 -2.51 0.69 -8.12
CA GLU A 95 -3.36 0.77 -9.29
C GLU A 95 -4.80 0.47 -8.85
N TYR A 96 -5.74 1.34 -9.19
CA TYR A 96 -7.16 1.08 -8.99
C TYR A 96 -7.69 0.46 -10.29
N ILE A 97 -8.15 -0.78 -10.20
CA ILE A 97 -8.71 -1.49 -11.34
C ILE A 97 -10.24 -1.42 -11.29
N PRO A 98 -10.90 -1.08 -12.41
CA PRO A 98 -12.34 -1.20 -12.51
C PRO A 98 -12.77 -2.63 -12.21
N SER A 99 -13.55 -2.80 -11.15
CA SER A 99 -13.99 -4.10 -10.67
C SER A 99 -15.50 -4.19 -10.84
N ALA A 100 -15.93 -5.01 -11.79
CA ALA A 100 -17.35 -5.24 -12.06
C ALA A 100 -17.92 -6.30 -11.11
N PHE A 101 -19.04 -5.96 -10.49
CA PHE A 101 -19.86 -6.84 -9.65
C PHE A 101 -21.20 -7.07 -10.35
N PHE A 102 -21.64 -8.32 -10.37
CA PHE A 102 -22.87 -8.72 -11.05
C PHE A 102 -23.82 -9.41 -10.10
N HIS A 103 -25.10 -9.06 -10.19
CA HIS A 103 -26.17 -9.77 -9.52
C HIS A 103 -27.21 -10.20 -10.57
N PRO A 104 -27.62 -11.48 -10.64
CA PRO A 104 -28.46 -12.02 -11.71
C PRO A 104 -29.88 -11.43 -11.74
N GLY A 105 -30.28 -10.76 -10.65
CA GLY A 105 -31.62 -10.19 -10.53
C GLY A 105 -32.65 -11.24 -10.10
N GLY A 106 -33.92 -10.90 -10.27
CA GLY A 106 -35.05 -11.72 -9.82
C GLY A 106 -36.37 -10.95 -9.87
N PRO A 107 -37.51 -11.66 -9.84
CA PRO A 107 -38.82 -11.02 -9.87
C PRO A 107 -39.03 -10.15 -8.62
N GLY A 108 -39.53 -8.93 -8.82
CA GLY A 108 -39.88 -8.01 -7.74
C GLY A 108 -38.72 -7.27 -7.09
N ILE A 109 -37.47 -7.49 -7.52
CA ILE A 109 -36.31 -6.74 -7.02
C ILE A 109 -36.36 -5.30 -7.53
N ALA A 110 -36.43 -4.33 -6.63
CA ALA A 110 -36.54 -2.91 -6.97
C ALA A 110 -35.19 -2.18 -6.92
N LYS A 111 -34.31 -2.56 -6.00
CA LYS A 111 -32.99 -1.94 -5.80
C LYS A 111 -31.96 -2.99 -5.44
N VAL A 112 -30.78 -2.90 -6.07
CA VAL A 112 -29.59 -3.62 -5.65
C VAL A 112 -28.45 -2.63 -5.42
N SER A 113 -27.66 -2.86 -4.39
CA SER A 113 -26.43 -2.10 -4.09
C SER A 113 -25.33 -3.05 -3.67
N ILE A 114 -24.08 -2.70 -3.94
CA ILE A 114 -22.92 -3.49 -3.51
C ILE A 114 -22.39 -2.96 -2.18
N CYS A 115 -22.09 -3.87 -1.24
CA CYS A 115 -21.64 -3.54 0.10
C CYS A 115 -20.40 -4.36 0.42
N GLY A 116 -19.33 -3.73 0.89
CA GLY A 116 -18.12 -4.46 1.23
C GLY A 116 -17.16 -3.68 2.11
N SER A 117 -16.01 -4.29 2.39
CA SER A 117 -14.96 -3.68 3.20
C SER A 117 -14.35 -2.42 2.57
N PHE A 118 -14.62 -2.15 1.29
CA PHE A 118 -14.16 -0.95 0.56
C PHE A 118 -15.11 0.25 0.69
N ASN A 119 -16.34 0.06 1.18
CA ASN A 119 -17.33 1.13 1.38
C ASN A 119 -17.96 1.10 2.78
N ASP A 120 -17.21 0.58 3.76
CA ASP A 120 -17.64 0.45 5.17
C ASP A 120 -18.98 -0.30 5.33
N TRP A 121 -19.27 -1.26 4.45
CA TRP A 121 -20.53 -2.01 4.42
C TRP A 121 -21.79 -1.14 4.30
N ASN A 122 -21.65 0.06 3.74
CA ASN A 122 -22.77 0.96 3.53
C ASN A 122 -23.72 0.38 2.46
N ARG A 123 -25.02 0.31 2.80
CA ARG A 123 -26.05 -0.32 1.96
C ARG A 123 -26.56 0.55 0.84
N ASP A 124 -26.24 1.83 0.88
CA ASP A 124 -26.78 2.83 -0.03
C ASP A 124 -25.68 3.57 -0.81
N SER A 125 -24.40 3.35 -0.51
CA SER A 125 -23.30 4.11 -1.13
C SER A 125 -23.12 3.78 -2.60
N ASP A 126 -23.30 2.52 -2.99
CA ASP A 126 -22.97 2.04 -4.32
C ASP A 126 -24.15 1.28 -4.95
N PRO A 127 -25.20 2.00 -5.42
CA PRO A 127 -26.32 1.38 -6.12
C PRO A 127 -25.89 0.81 -7.47
N MET A 128 -26.40 -0.38 -7.78
CA MET A 128 -26.13 -1.07 -9.04
C MET A 128 -27.08 -0.59 -10.13
N GLN A 129 -26.61 -0.58 -11.37
CA GLN A 129 -27.40 -0.32 -12.56
C GLN A 129 -28.13 -1.59 -13.00
N ARG A 130 -29.45 -1.50 -13.21
CA ARG A 130 -30.23 -2.59 -13.81
C ARG A 130 -30.00 -2.67 -15.31
N LEU A 131 -29.70 -3.86 -15.81
CA LEU A 131 -29.51 -4.17 -17.22
C LEU A 131 -30.85 -4.58 -17.89
N PRO A 132 -30.94 -4.54 -19.24
CA PRO A 132 -32.17 -4.87 -19.97
C PRO A 132 -32.69 -6.29 -19.74
N ASP A 133 -31.80 -7.24 -19.46
CA ASP A 133 -32.13 -8.64 -19.15
C ASP A 133 -32.63 -8.83 -17.70
N GLY A 134 -32.65 -7.76 -16.90
CA GLY A 134 -33.09 -7.77 -15.51
C GLY A 134 -31.99 -8.04 -14.48
N SER A 135 -30.76 -8.34 -14.92
CA SER A 135 -29.58 -8.42 -14.07
C SER A 135 -29.12 -7.03 -13.63
N TRP A 136 -28.14 -6.99 -12.73
CA TRP A 136 -27.62 -5.75 -12.14
C TRP A 136 -26.11 -5.75 -12.19
N VAL A 137 -25.51 -4.60 -12.48
CA VAL A 137 -24.06 -4.40 -12.51
C VAL A 137 -23.64 -3.15 -11.74
N ALA A 138 -22.51 -3.22 -11.04
CA ALA A 138 -21.78 -2.04 -10.57
C ALA A 138 -20.31 -2.19 -10.90
N GLU A 139 -19.67 -1.09 -11.28
CA GLU A 139 -18.23 -1.03 -11.51
C GLU A 139 -17.62 -0.10 -10.46
N ILE A 140 -16.77 -0.66 -9.59
CA ILE A 140 -16.09 0.10 -8.55
C ILE A 140 -14.58 0.01 -8.76
N PRO A 141 -13.85 1.14 -8.80
CA PRO A 141 -12.40 1.12 -8.81
C PRO A 141 -11.90 0.59 -7.46
N LEU A 142 -11.21 -0.55 -7.47
CA LEU A 142 -10.65 -1.15 -6.26
C LEU A 142 -9.12 -1.25 -6.35
N PRO A 143 -8.40 -1.11 -5.22
CA PRO A 143 -6.98 -1.40 -5.13
C PRO A 143 -6.59 -2.78 -5.66
N ALA A 144 -5.74 -2.84 -6.68
CA ALA A 144 -5.16 -4.09 -7.18
C ALA A 144 -4.30 -4.79 -6.11
N GLY A 145 -4.28 -6.13 -6.13
CA GLY A 145 -3.45 -6.93 -5.22
C GLY A 145 -3.90 -6.93 -3.76
N ARG A 146 -5.14 -6.51 -3.49
CA ARG A 146 -5.78 -6.59 -2.16
C ARG A 146 -7.00 -7.48 -2.21
N THR A 147 -7.30 -8.11 -1.08
CA THR A 147 -8.51 -8.91 -0.90
C THR A 147 -9.60 -8.07 -0.25
N PHE A 148 -10.81 -8.14 -0.80
CA PHE A 148 -11.98 -7.48 -0.26
C PHE A 148 -13.09 -8.50 -0.02
N SER A 149 -13.91 -8.23 1.00
CA SER A 149 -15.14 -8.97 1.27
C SER A 149 -16.34 -8.13 0.87
N TYR A 150 -17.36 -8.75 0.28
CA TYR A 150 -18.59 -8.07 -0.09
C TYR A 150 -19.84 -8.95 0.00
N MET A 151 -21.00 -8.29 -0.04
CA MET A 151 -22.35 -8.82 -0.17
C MET A 151 -23.19 -7.84 -1.01
N PHE A 152 -24.32 -8.29 -1.52
CA PHE A 152 -25.31 -7.42 -2.16
C PHE A 152 -26.36 -6.98 -1.14
N SER A 153 -26.77 -5.72 -1.18
CA SER A 153 -27.99 -5.23 -0.54
C SER A 153 -29.11 -5.27 -1.57
N VAL A 154 -30.03 -6.23 -1.44
CA VAL A 154 -31.22 -6.38 -2.30
C VAL A 154 -32.42 -5.89 -1.51
N ASP A 155 -33.03 -4.79 -1.95
CA ASP A 155 -34.15 -4.12 -1.28
C ASP A 155 -33.91 -3.90 0.23
N GLY A 156 -32.66 -3.56 0.59
CA GLY A 156 -32.23 -3.29 1.97
C GLY A 156 -31.75 -4.52 2.76
N ARG A 157 -31.90 -5.73 2.22
CA ARG A 157 -31.44 -6.98 2.85
C ARG A 157 -30.09 -7.40 2.28
N LEU A 158 -29.14 -7.71 3.17
CA LEU A 158 -27.85 -8.28 2.77
C LEU A 158 -28.01 -9.74 2.33
N VAL A 159 -27.52 -10.05 1.14
CA VAL A 159 -27.47 -11.38 0.55
C VAL A 159 -26.05 -11.66 0.05
N PRO A 160 -25.56 -12.90 0.19
CA PRO A 160 -24.25 -13.28 -0.35
C PRO A 160 -24.27 -13.22 -1.88
N ASP A 161 -23.09 -13.24 -2.49
CA ASP A 161 -23.00 -13.39 -3.95
C ASP A 161 -23.70 -14.69 -4.38
N PRO A 162 -24.64 -14.66 -5.35
CA PRO A 162 -25.29 -15.86 -5.85
C PRO A 162 -24.40 -16.72 -6.75
N ASP A 163 -23.24 -16.23 -7.20
CA ASP A 163 -22.28 -16.99 -8.00
C ASP A 163 -21.58 -18.08 -7.14
N PRO A 164 -21.72 -19.38 -7.51
CA PRO A 164 -21.16 -20.49 -6.77
C PRO A 164 -19.63 -20.61 -6.88
N ASP A 165 -18.99 -20.03 -7.91
CA ASP A 165 -17.55 -20.22 -8.18
C ASP A 165 -16.65 -19.23 -7.43
N VAL A 166 -17.23 -18.31 -6.66
CA VAL A 166 -16.48 -17.31 -5.89
C VAL A 166 -16.08 -17.88 -4.52
N PRO A 167 -14.78 -17.92 -4.16
CA PRO A 167 -14.32 -18.36 -2.85
C PRO A 167 -14.97 -17.55 -1.73
N ARG A 168 -15.39 -18.21 -0.63
CA ARG A 168 -16.10 -17.57 0.48
C ARG A 168 -15.36 -17.78 1.81
N ASP A 169 -15.51 -16.82 2.73
CA ASP A 169 -15.13 -17.03 4.13
C ASP A 169 -16.21 -17.82 4.91
N ASP A 170 -15.91 -18.17 6.17
CA ASP A 170 -16.80 -18.93 7.06
C ASP A 170 -18.14 -18.22 7.36
N SER A 171 -18.26 -16.93 7.01
CA SER A 171 -19.49 -16.15 7.12
C SER A 171 -20.30 -16.07 5.81
N GLY A 172 -19.84 -16.78 4.77
CA GLY A 172 -20.45 -16.82 3.45
C GLY A 172 -20.17 -15.59 2.59
N ARG A 173 -19.19 -14.74 2.97
CA ARG A 173 -18.80 -13.56 2.20
C ARG A 173 -17.82 -13.94 1.10
N SER A 174 -18.06 -13.42 -0.10
CA SER A 174 -17.16 -13.62 -1.23
C SER A 174 -15.82 -12.92 -1.02
N LEU A 175 -14.72 -13.63 -1.31
CA LEU A 175 -13.34 -13.17 -1.27
C LEU A 175 -12.86 -13.02 -2.72
N ARG A 176 -12.76 -11.80 -3.22
CA ARG A 176 -11.99 -11.54 -4.46
C ARG A 176 -10.63 -10.96 -4.10
N SER A 177 -9.58 -11.60 -4.61
CA SER A 177 -8.32 -10.94 -4.96
C SER A 177 -8.42 -10.68 -6.45
N LEU A 178 -8.33 -9.42 -6.87
CA LEU A 178 -8.01 -9.08 -8.25
C LEU A 178 -6.51 -8.76 -8.33
#